data_AF-A0AAW1PHW4-F1
#
_entry.id   AF-A0AAW1PHW4-F1
#
_cell.length_a   1.000
_cell.length_b   1.000
_cell.length_c   1.000
_cell.angle_alpha   90.00
_cell.angle_beta   90.00
_cell.angle_gamma   90.00
#
_symmetry.space_group_name_H-M   'P 1'
#
loop_
_entity.id
_entity.type
_entity.pdbx_description
1 polymer ?
#
loop_
_entity_poly.entity_id
_entity_poly.type
_entity_poly.pdbx_seq_one_letter_code
_entity_poly.pdbx_strand_id
1 'polypeptide(L)'
;MDSARVKCSLICDDVGRVKGGRHWLAEHIVPLLSAAALFACGPSHASELIQGPARVVDGDTLEVAGQRVRLYGVDAPEKAQSCQDLQGHDFACGQVAGDALRQKVGQGSVRCEVKAKDMYGRNVSACRLPSNEDMGEWLVSRGYAVAYRQYSSDYIGAEQQAQAAHRGIWAGRFEIPADWRREHKRNGNTAAPVYAGQLALPPGRAQQQPLALLPAPSATPSRGAPQAASPAAQPTVTPAPPLAASPAPLAPPLAALTPPSARDQPPSPDCAIKGNISAKGLKIYHMPGGRFYNSTRIDAGSGERWFCSEKEAVAAGWRPAQG
;
A
#
# COMPACT_ATOMS: atom_id res chain seq x y z
N MET A 1 -28.63 -31.99 -25.87
CA MET A 1 -28.96 -30.56 -26.04
C MET A 1 -28.15 -29.84 -24.98
N ASP A 2 -27.11 -29.04 -25.24
CA ASP A 2 -26.58 -28.51 -26.47
C ASP A 2 -25.10 -28.15 -26.26
N SER A 3 -24.33 -28.16 -27.35
CA SER A 3 -22.87 -28.08 -27.37
C SER A 3 -22.43 -26.66 -27.74
N ALA A 4 -21.69 -25.97 -26.87
CA ALA A 4 -21.08 -24.68 -27.20
C ALA A 4 -19.58 -24.86 -27.50
N ARG A 5 -19.28 -25.15 -28.78
CA ARG A 5 -17.92 -25.15 -29.35
C ARG A 5 -17.50 -23.71 -29.67
N VAL A 6 -16.40 -23.24 -29.09
CA VAL A 6 -15.68 -22.05 -29.54
C VAL A 6 -14.84 -22.45 -30.75
N LYS A 7 -15.19 -21.93 -31.93
CA LYS A 7 -14.39 -22.00 -33.16
C LYS A 7 -13.26 -20.97 -33.08
N CYS A 8 -12.01 -21.42 -33.09
CA CYS A 8 -10.87 -20.58 -33.46
C CYS A 8 -10.57 -20.84 -34.95
N SER A 9 -10.89 -19.87 -35.80
CA SER A 9 -10.62 -19.90 -37.23
C SER A 9 -9.26 -19.25 -37.47
N LEU A 10 -8.23 -20.05 -37.69
CA LEU A 10 -6.94 -19.57 -38.18
C LEU A 10 -6.90 -19.69 -39.70
N ILE A 11 -6.85 -18.52 -40.32
CA ILE A 11 -6.49 -18.28 -41.71
C ILE A 11 -5.01 -18.61 -41.85
N CYS A 12 -4.66 -19.47 -42.79
CA CYS A 12 -3.33 -19.59 -43.36
C CYS A 12 -3.51 -19.68 -44.87
N ASP A 13 -3.32 -18.54 -45.52
CA ASP A 13 -3.26 -18.41 -46.97
C ASP A 13 -1.85 -18.77 -47.48
N ASP A 14 -1.87 -19.55 -48.56
CA ASP A 14 -1.02 -19.45 -49.76
C ASP A 14 0.51 -19.61 -49.65
N VAL A 15 1.01 -20.81 -50.00
CA VAL A 15 2.27 -20.93 -50.74
C VAL A 15 2.03 -21.79 -51.98
N GLY A 16 1.74 -21.08 -53.08
CA GLY A 16 1.60 -21.63 -54.41
C GLY A 16 2.87 -22.23 -55.03
N ARG A 17 2.65 -23.41 -55.64
CA ARG A 17 2.97 -23.74 -57.05
C ARG A 17 4.44 -23.96 -57.46
N VAL A 18 4.72 -25.25 -57.59
CA VAL A 18 5.84 -25.91 -58.28
C VAL A 18 5.87 -25.63 -59.79
N LYS A 19 7.06 -25.47 -60.38
CA LYS A 19 7.34 -25.76 -61.81
C LYS A 19 8.75 -26.36 -62.02
N GLY A 20 8.79 -27.60 -62.52
CA GLY A 20 9.53 -27.93 -63.75
C GLY A 20 10.95 -28.52 -63.67
N GLY A 21 11.04 -29.85 -63.54
CA GLY A 21 11.72 -30.77 -64.48
C GLY A 21 13.24 -30.69 -64.73
N ARG A 22 13.94 -31.82 -64.50
CA ARG A 22 14.34 -32.81 -65.54
C ARG A 22 15.29 -33.88 -64.95
N HIS A 23 14.85 -35.13 -65.05
CA HIS A 23 15.59 -36.39 -65.24
C HIS A 23 17.01 -36.54 -64.66
N TRP A 24 17.16 -37.41 -63.65
CA TRP A 24 18.17 -38.47 -63.61
C TRP A 24 17.60 -39.66 -62.83
N LEU A 25 17.59 -40.84 -63.45
CA LEU A 25 17.18 -42.13 -62.89
C LEU A 25 18.38 -42.77 -62.17
N ALA A 26 18.21 -43.23 -60.92
CA ALA A 26 18.93 -44.39 -60.36
C ALA A 26 18.39 -44.74 -58.95
N GLU A 27 17.49 -45.72 -58.94
CA GLU A 27 17.38 -46.89 -58.05
C GLU A 27 17.66 -46.84 -56.53
N HIS A 28 16.60 -47.24 -55.80
CA HIS A 28 16.51 -48.07 -54.58
C HIS A 28 17.07 -47.59 -53.21
N ILE A 29 16.17 -47.30 -52.24
CA ILE A 29 16.10 -47.81 -50.83
C ILE A 29 14.83 -47.24 -50.11
N VAL A 30 13.80 -48.10 -49.91
CA VAL A 30 13.08 -48.53 -48.66
C VAL A 30 12.84 -47.46 -47.52
N PRO A 31 11.70 -47.46 -46.77
CA PRO A 31 10.59 -46.52 -46.85
C PRO A 31 10.34 -45.77 -45.50
N LEU A 32 9.15 -45.15 -45.34
CA LEU A 32 8.50 -44.90 -44.03
C LEU A 32 9.21 -43.95 -43.04
N LEU A 33 8.86 -42.66 -43.09
CA LEU A 33 8.84 -41.80 -41.89
C LEU A 33 7.58 -40.93 -41.91
N SER A 34 6.44 -41.58 -41.63
CA SER A 34 5.31 -40.91 -40.99
C SER A 34 5.72 -40.56 -39.56
N ALA A 35 6.54 -39.52 -39.39
CA ALA A 35 6.84 -38.98 -38.07
C ALA A 35 5.61 -38.16 -37.64
N ALA A 36 4.78 -38.81 -36.84
CA ALA A 36 3.65 -38.22 -36.14
C ALA A 36 4.04 -36.88 -35.53
N ALA A 37 3.36 -35.81 -35.96
CA ALA A 37 3.33 -34.54 -35.23
C ALA A 37 2.60 -34.77 -33.91
N LEU A 38 3.32 -35.30 -32.92
CA LEU A 38 2.95 -35.24 -31.52
C LEU A 38 2.99 -33.76 -31.12
N PHE A 39 1.87 -33.06 -31.30
CA PHE A 39 1.61 -31.82 -30.59
C PHE A 39 1.64 -32.15 -29.10
N ALA A 40 2.79 -31.92 -28.47
CA ALA A 40 2.94 -31.98 -27.04
C ALA A 40 2.07 -30.87 -26.43
N CYS A 41 0.88 -31.26 -25.98
CA CYS A 41 0.09 -30.44 -25.08
C CYS A 41 0.90 -30.34 -23.78
N GLY A 42 1.68 -29.28 -23.63
CA GLY A 42 2.40 -29.02 -22.39
C GLY A 42 1.42 -28.94 -21.22
N PRO A 43 1.82 -29.31 -20.00
CA PRO A 43 0.93 -29.22 -18.84
C PRO A 43 0.49 -27.77 -18.67
N SER A 44 -0.82 -27.52 -18.81
CA SER A 44 -1.41 -26.28 -18.33
C SER A 44 -1.27 -26.29 -16.82
N HIS A 45 -0.33 -25.50 -16.31
CA HIS A 45 -0.29 -25.15 -14.90
C HIS A 45 -1.54 -24.32 -14.60
N ALA A 46 -2.60 -24.99 -14.14
CA ALA A 46 -3.73 -24.31 -13.55
C ALA A 46 -3.22 -23.63 -12.27
N SER A 47 -3.33 -22.30 -12.21
CA SER A 47 -3.03 -21.54 -11.00
C SER A 47 -3.90 -22.05 -9.85
N GLU A 48 -3.30 -22.41 -8.71
CA GLU A 48 -4.05 -22.82 -7.52
C GLU A 48 -4.99 -21.68 -7.11
N LEU A 49 -6.28 -21.99 -7.00
CA LEU A 49 -7.33 -21.02 -6.71
C LEU A 49 -7.90 -21.28 -5.32
N ILE A 50 -7.90 -20.25 -4.49
CA ILE A 50 -8.51 -20.27 -3.16
C ILE A 50 -9.77 -19.42 -3.23
N GLN A 51 -10.92 -19.99 -2.88
CA GLN A 51 -12.19 -19.27 -2.91
C GLN A 51 -13.01 -19.61 -1.68
N GLY A 52 -13.61 -18.59 -1.06
CA GLY A 52 -14.48 -18.78 0.09
C GLY A 52 -14.64 -17.50 0.91
N PRO A 53 -15.32 -17.59 2.06
CA PRO A 53 -15.44 -16.48 2.99
C PRO A 53 -14.04 -16.02 3.43
N ALA A 54 -13.85 -14.71 3.50
CA ALA A 54 -12.59 -14.12 3.92
C ALA A 54 -12.74 -13.43 5.28
N ARG A 55 -11.76 -13.66 6.15
CA ARG A 55 -11.54 -12.87 7.37
C ARG A 55 -10.25 -12.09 7.20
N VAL A 56 -10.29 -10.77 7.38
CA VAL A 56 -9.09 -9.94 7.34
C VAL A 56 -8.33 -10.07 8.66
N VAL A 57 -7.02 -10.27 8.58
CA VAL A 57 -6.12 -10.36 9.73
C VAL A 57 -5.46 -9.01 10.00
N ASP A 58 -4.94 -8.37 8.95
CA ASP A 58 -4.28 -7.05 8.96
C ASP A 58 -4.37 -6.40 7.56
N GLY A 59 -3.63 -5.31 7.32
CA GLY A 59 -3.72 -4.50 6.10
C GLY A 59 -3.30 -5.17 4.79
N ASP A 60 -2.62 -6.34 4.84
CA ASP A 60 -2.25 -7.10 3.64
C ASP A 60 -2.45 -8.62 3.75
N THR A 61 -3.02 -9.11 4.87
CA THR A 61 -3.23 -10.53 5.14
C THR A 61 -4.70 -10.88 5.38
N LEU A 62 -5.15 -11.93 4.70
CA LEU A 62 -6.47 -12.54 4.81
C LEU A 62 -6.35 -13.98 5.30
N GLU A 63 -7.42 -14.50 5.87
CA GLU A 63 -7.69 -15.93 5.96
C GLU A 63 -8.89 -16.26 5.08
N VAL A 64 -8.69 -17.12 4.08
CA VAL A 64 -9.71 -17.49 3.09
C VAL A 64 -9.86 -19.01 3.12
N ALA A 65 -11.08 -19.50 3.39
CA ALA A 65 -11.34 -20.94 3.51
C ALA A 65 -10.34 -21.69 4.44
N GLY A 66 -9.92 -21.04 5.53
CA GLY A 66 -8.97 -21.60 6.50
C GLY A 66 -7.49 -21.50 6.11
N GLN A 67 -7.16 -20.91 4.95
CA GLN A 67 -5.78 -20.71 4.51
C GLN A 67 -5.34 -19.26 4.70
N ARG A 68 -4.13 -19.03 5.25
CA ARG A 68 -3.53 -17.69 5.31
C ARG A 68 -3.06 -17.25 3.92
N VAL A 69 -3.53 -16.09 3.50
CA VAL A 69 -3.23 -15.46 2.23
C VAL A 69 -2.60 -14.08 2.50
N ARG A 70 -1.40 -13.85 1.98
CA ARG A 70 -0.79 -12.53 1.87
C ARG A 70 -1.09 -11.96 0.49
N LEU A 71 -1.55 -10.73 0.41
CA LEU A 71 -1.80 -10.06 -0.86
C LEU A 71 -0.50 -9.90 -1.65
N TYR A 72 -0.53 -10.34 -2.89
CA TYR A 72 0.57 -10.20 -3.83
C TYR A 72 0.79 -8.73 -4.19
N GLY A 73 2.04 -8.29 -4.30
CA GLY A 73 2.39 -6.95 -4.80
C GLY A 73 2.04 -5.76 -3.89
N VAL A 74 1.54 -5.99 -2.68
CA VAL A 74 1.11 -4.94 -1.74
C VAL A 74 1.93 -5.00 -0.44
N ASP A 75 2.23 -3.84 0.12
CA ASP A 75 2.85 -3.69 1.43
C ASP A 75 2.06 -2.65 2.25
N ALA A 76 1.25 -3.13 3.20
CA ALA A 76 0.45 -2.27 4.05
C ALA A 76 1.23 -1.90 5.33
N PRO A 77 0.94 -0.74 5.97
CA PRO A 77 1.50 -0.42 7.28
C PRO A 77 1.21 -1.54 8.28
N GLU A 78 2.22 -1.89 9.09
CA GLU A 78 2.06 -2.92 10.11
C GLU A 78 1.01 -2.51 11.14
N LYS A 79 0.28 -3.46 11.73
CA LYS A 79 -0.85 -3.15 12.63
C LYS A 79 -0.50 -2.18 13.77
N ALA A 80 0.76 -2.20 14.24
CA ALA A 80 1.26 -1.33 15.30
C ALA A 80 1.93 -0.04 14.79
N GLN A 81 2.01 0.16 13.48
CA GLN A 81 2.61 1.33 12.88
C GLN A 81 1.70 2.56 12.97
N SER A 82 2.29 3.68 13.39
CA SER A 82 1.67 5.01 13.40
C SER A 82 2.23 5.87 12.26
N CYS A 83 1.39 6.76 11.75
CA CYS A 83 1.70 7.73 10.70
C CYS A 83 1.24 9.12 11.14
N GLN A 84 1.66 10.17 10.44
CA GLN A 84 1.27 11.56 10.71
C GLN A 84 0.39 12.12 9.61
N ASP A 85 -0.65 12.85 9.98
CA ASP A 85 -1.50 13.58 9.05
C ASP A 85 -0.84 14.88 8.54
N LEU A 86 -1.57 15.68 7.77
CA LEU A 86 -1.11 16.98 7.25
C LEU A 86 -0.83 18.00 8.36
N GLN A 87 -1.50 17.87 9.51
CA GLN A 87 -1.33 18.72 10.67
C GLN A 87 -0.20 18.23 11.59
N GLY A 88 0.34 17.03 11.32
CA GLY A 88 1.39 16.40 12.10
C GLY A 88 0.88 15.58 13.28
N HIS A 89 -0.43 15.30 13.38
CA HIS A 89 -0.97 14.43 14.42
C HIS A 89 -0.75 12.96 14.06
N ASP A 90 -0.37 12.18 15.07
CA ASP A 90 -0.20 10.75 14.90
C ASP A 90 -1.55 10.03 14.79
N PHE A 91 -1.66 9.06 13.89
CA PHE A 91 -2.79 8.17 13.75
C PHE A 91 -2.33 6.74 13.45
N ALA A 92 -3.12 5.75 13.86
CA ALA A 92 -2.81 4.33 13.75
C ALA A 92 -3.04 3.80 12.32
N CYS A 93 -2.19 4.20 11.37
CA CYS A 93 -2.36 3.89 9.95
C CYS A 93 -2.43 2.39 9.64
N GLY A 94 -1.74 1.53 10.40
CA GLY A 94 -1.86 0.07 10.25
C GLY A 94 -3.25 -0.47 10.58
N GLN A 95 -3.87 0.06 11.63
CA GLN A 95 -5.25 -0.29 11.97
C GLN A 95 -6.21 0.27 10.92
N VAL A 96 -6.04 1.53 10.51
CA VAL A 96 -6.86 2.16 9.47
C VAL A 96 -6.84 1.34 8.17
N ALA A 97 -5.68 0.86 7.73
CA ALA A 97 -5.55 0.02 6.54
C ALA A 97 -6.29 -1.32 6.69
N GLY A 98 -6.11 -2.02 7.81
CA GLY A 98 -6.80 -3.28 8.10
C GLY A 98 -8.32 -3.11 8.20
N ASP A 99 -8.79 -2.00 8.77
CA ASP A 99 -10.20 -1.68 8.95
C ASP A 99 -10.86 -1.36 7.61
N ALA A 100 -10.17 -0.59 6.76
CA ALA A 100 -10.60 -0.32 5.40
C ALA A 100 -10.71 -1.62 4.59
N LEU A 101 -9.74 -2.53 4.72
CA LEU A 101 -9.79 -3.84 4.06
C LEU A 101 -10.96 -4.69 4.58
N ARG A 102 -11.22 -4.69 5.90
CA ARG A 102 -12.40 -5.36 6.49
C ARG A 102 -13.71 -4.82 5.91
N GLN A 103 -13.83 -3.50 5.83
CA GLN A 103 -15.02 -2.87 5.26
C GLN A 103 -15.19 -3.21 3.78
N LYS A 104 -14.09 -3.26 3.02
CA LYS A 104 -14.10 -3.58 1.58
C LYS A 104 -14.52 -5.02 1.30
N VAL A 105 -14.02 -5.97 2.09
CA VAL A 105 -14.37 -7.40 1.99
C VAL A 105 -15.79 -7.66 2.47
N GLY A 106 -16.21 -6.97 3.55
CA GLY A 106 -17.51 -7.18 4.18
C GLY A 106 -17.67 -8.61 4.70
N GLN A 107 -18.88 -9.17 4.54
CA GLN A 107 -19.18 -10.58 4.84
C GLN A 107 -19.03 -11.48 3.60
N GLY A 108 -18.37 -10.98 2.55
CA GLY A 108 -18.32 -11.61 1.24
C GLY A 108 -17.29 -12.74 1.12
N SER A 109 -17.46 -13.54 0.07
CA SER A 109 -16.41 -14.45 -0.41
C SER A 109 -15.43 -13.71 -1.32
N VAL A 110 -14.17 -14.16 -1.31
CA VAL A 110 -13.12 -13.65 -2.21
C VAL A 110 -12.57 -14.79 -3.06
N ARG A 111 -12.00 -14.44 -4.21
CA ARG A 111 -11.28 -15.37 -5.08
C ARG A 111 -9.81 -14.94 -5.14
N CYS A 112 -8.92 -15.82 -4.71
CA CYS A 112 -7.49 -15.56 -4.63
C CYS A 112 -6.72 -16.55 -5.50
N GLU A 113 -6.02 -16.03 -6.51
CA GLU A 113 -5.12 -16.80 -7.36
C GLU A 113 -3.74 -16.84 -6.71
N VAL A 114 -3.25 -18.04 -6.36
CA VAL A 114 -1.94 -18.22 -5.73
C VAL A 114 -0.85 -18.01 -6.77
N LYS A 115 0.04 -17.05 -6.50
CA LYS A 115 1.21 -16.72 -7.33
C LYS A 115 2.49 -17.38 -6.79
N ALA A 116 2.60 -17.49 -5.46
CA ALA A 116 3.74 -18.10 -4.79
C ALA A 116 3.36 -18.56 -3.37
N LYS A 117 4.28 -19.25 -2.70
CA LYS A 117 4.27 -19.42 -1.24
C LYS A 117 5.49 -18.72 -0.64
N ASP A 118 5.31 -18.03 0.49
CA ASP A 118 6.44 -17.41 1.18
C ASP A 118 7.19 -18.41 2.08
N MET A 119 8.32 -17.98 2.65
CA MET A 119 9.15 -18.81 3.53
C MET A 119 8.44 -19.28 4.82
N TYR A 120 7.31 -18.66 5.17
CA TYR A 120 6.49 -19.01 6.32
C TYR A 120 5.32 -19.93 5.94
N GLY A 121 5.25 -20.35 4.66
CA GLY A 121 4.21 -21.23 4.14
C GLY A 121 2.88 -20.53 3.83
N ARG A 122 2.81 -19.20 3.85
CA ARG A 122 1.59 -18.45 3.48
C ARG A 122 1.46 -18.42 1.97
N ASN A 123 0.22 -18.47 1.48
CA ASN A 123 -0.07 -18.27 0.07
C ASN A 123 0.08 -16.78 -0.27
N VAL A 124 0.92 -16.45 -1.23
CA VAL A 124 1.02 -15.09 -1.79
C VAL A 124 0.12 -15.06 -3.02
N SER A 125 -0.96 -14.28 -2.96
CA SER A 125 -2.04 -14.38 -3.93
C SER A 125 -2.57 -13.03 -4.39
N ALA A 126 -2.96 -12.97 -5.67
CA ALA A 126 -3.76 -11.88 -6.20
C ALA A 126 -5.24 -12.17 -5.92
N CYS A 127 -5.88 -11.33 -5.11
CA CYS A 127 -7.26 -11.54 -4.67
C CYS A 127 -8.22 -10.55 -5.33
N ARG A 128 -9.38 -11.07 -5.73
CA ARG A 128 -10.48 -10.29 -6.32
C ARG A 128 -11.76 -10.49 -5.53
N LEU A 129 -12.56 -9.43 -5.48
CA LEU A 129 -13.94 -9.49 -5.01
C LEU A 129 -14.84 -10.18 -6.06
N PRO A 130 -16.08 -10.58 -5.70
CA PRO A 130 -17.04 -11.13 -6.65
C PRO A 130 -17.37 -10.19 -7.81
N SER A 131 -17.23 -8.88 -7.60
CA SER A 131 -17.31 -7.82 -8.62
C SER A 131 -16.14 -7.80 -9.62
N ASN A 132 -15.19 -8.73 -9.48
CA ASN A 132 -13.92 -8.81 -10.22
C ASN A 132 -12.92 -7.66 -9.93
N GLU A 133 -13.22 -6.83 -8.94
CA GLU A 133 -12.33 -5.76 -8.49
C GLU A 133 -11.06 -6.34 -7.83
N ASP A 134 -9.90 -5.84 -8.24
CA ASP A 134 -8.61 -6.20 -7.67
C ASP A 134 -8.41 -5.54 -6.30
N MET A 135 -8.22 -6.36 -5.27
CA MET A 135 -8.10 -5.89 -3.90
C MET A 135 -6.78 -5.16 -3.63
N GLY A 136 -5.70 -5.60 -4.28
CA GLY A 136 -4.39 -4.97 -4.12
C GLY A 136 -4.35 -3.61 -4.79
N GLU A 137 -4.90 -3.51 -6.00
CA GLU A 137 -5.07 -2.24 -6.70
C GLU A 137 -5.94 -1.26 -5.89
N TRP A 138 -7.03 -1.75 -5.30
CA TRP A 138 -7.91 -0.93 -4.47
C TRP A 138 -7.18 -0.39 -3.22
N LEU A 139 -6.41 -1.23 -2.51
CA LEU A 139 -5.65 -0.80 -1.34
C LEU A 139 -4.65 0.30 -1.68
N VAL A 140 -3.89 0.09 -2.75
CA VAL A 140 -2.82 1.01 -3.17
C VAL A 140 -3.41 2.31 -3.71
N SER A 141 -4.43 2.26 -4.57
CA SER A 141 -5.09 3.45 -5.15
C SER A 141 -5.84 4.32 -4.14
N ARG A 142 -6.19 3.76 -2.98
CA ARG A 142 -6.80 4.48 -1.85
C ARG A 142 -5.78 4.95 -0.81
N GLY A 143 -4.50 4.60 -0.97
CA GLY A 143 -3.44 4.99 -0.04
C GLY A 143 -3.49 4.25 1.29
N TYR A 144 -4.05 3.05 1.33
CA TYR A 144 -3.98 2.17 2.52
C TYR A 144 -2.72 1.31 2.53
N ALA A 145 -2.04 1.19 1.40
CA ALA A 145 -0.80 0.45 1.25
C ALA A 145 0.09 1.08 0.17
N VAL A 146 1.36 0.68 0.15
CA VAL A 146 2.32 1.03 -0.90
C VAL A 146 2.47 -0.13 -1.89
N ALA A 147 2.87 0.18 -3.13
CA ALA A 147 3.18 -0.86 -4.11
C ALA A 147 4.48 -1.57 -3.73
N TYR A 148 4.45 -2.90 -3.63
CA TYR A 148 5.62 -3.67 -3.20
C TYR A 148 6.52 -4.02 -4.39
N ARG A 149 7.23 -3.00 -4.90
CA ARG A 149 7.98 -3.02 -6.16
C ARG A 149 9.02 -4.14 -6.30
N GLN A 150 9.54 -4.66 -5.19
CA GLN A 150 10.48 -5.78 -5.22
C GLN A 150 9.86 -7.12 -5.67
N TYR A 151 8.53 -7.21 -5.68
CA TYR A 151 7.79 -8.41 -6.08
C TYR A 151 6.87 -8.20 -7.28
N SER A 152 6.36 -6.99 -7.50
CA SER A 152 5.48 -6.69 -8.65
C SER A 152 5.52 -5.23 -9.05
N SER A 153 5.36 -4.97 -10.36
CA SER A 153 5.13 -3.65 -10.93
C SER A 153 3.65 -3.27 -11.09
N ASP A 154 2.73 -4.21 -10.84
CA ASP A 154 1.30 -4.10 -11.21
C ASP A 154 0.62 -2.85 -10.63
N TYR A 155 1.02 -2.43 -9.42
CA TYR A 155 0.33 -1.36 -8.68
C TYR A 155 1.09 -0.02 -8.65
N ILE A 156 2.18 0.13 -9.41
CA ILE A 156 2.96 1.39 -9.44
C ILE A 156 2.08 2.56 -9.90
N GLY A 157 1.25 2.36 -10.94
CA GLY A 157 0.35 3.41 -11.44
C GLY A 157 -0.71 3.81 -10.41
N ALA A 158 -1.29 2.84 -9.70
CA ALA A 158 -2.25 3.08 -8.62
C ALA A 158 -1.61 3.88 -7.47
N GLU A 159 -0.37 3.57 -7.12
CA GLU A 159 0.38 4.28 -6.08
C GLU A 159 0.64 5.73 -6.47
N GLN A 160 1.06 5.98 -7.72
CA GLN A 160 1.26 7.34 -8.23
C GLN A 160 -0.02 8.18 -8.18
N GLN A 161 -1.17 7.57 -8.48
CA GLN A 161 -2.46 8.24 -8.36
C GLN A 161 -2.81 8.58 -6.90
N ALA A 162 -2.55 7.66 -5.97
CA ALA A 162 -2.79 7.91 -4.55
C ALA A 162 -1.88 9.00 -3.98
N GLN A 163 -0.62 9.04 -4.42
CA GLN A 163 0.35 10.10 -4.11
C GLN A 163 -0.12 11.45 -4.61
N ALA A 164 -0.43 11.57 -5.91
CA ALA A 164 -0.85 12.82 -6.52
C ALA A 164 -2.16 13.36 -5.91
N ALA A 165 -3.03 12.47 -5.43
CA ALA A 165 -4.28 12.82 -4.80
C ALA A 165 -4.21 12.92 -3.27
N HIS A 166 -3.02 12.82 -2.65
CA HIS A 166 -2.82 12.89 -1.20
C HIS A 166 -3.76 11.96 -0.41
N ARG A 167 -3.90 10.70 -0.86
CA ARG A 167 -4.84 9.74 -0.26
C ARG A 167 -4.21 8.90 0.85
N GLY A 168 -4.97 8.66 1.92
CA GLY A 168 -4.57 7.76 3.00
C GLY A 168 -3.24 8.16 3.62
N ILE A 169 -2.28 7.23 3.67
CA ILE A 169 -0.93 7.49 4.21
C ILE A 169 -0.17 8.57 3.42
N TRP A 170 -0.51 8.80 2.15
CA TRP A 170 0.10 9.84 1.31
C TRP A 170 -0.41 11.25 1.60
N ALA A 171 -1.41 11.40 2.47
CA ALA A 171 -1.85 12.71 2.91
C ALA A 171 -0.79 13.40 3.77
N GLY A 172 -0.07 12.66 4.61
CA GLY A 172 0.93 13.23 5.52
C GLY A 172 2.28 12.52 5.46
N ARG A 173 2.91 12.34 6.63
CA ARG A 173 4.22 11.69 6.74
C ARG A 173 4.07 10.28 7.26
N PHE A 174 4.83 9.36 6.69
CA PHE A 174 4.86 7.98 7.15
C PHE A 174 6.20 7.34 6.82
N GLU A 175 6.55 6.32 7.59
CA GLU A 175 7.64 5.41 7.26
C GLU A 175 7.14 4.32 6.31
N ILE A 176 7.92 3.96 5.29
CA ILE A 176 7.55 2.87 4.39
C ILE A 176 7.41 1.56 5.21
N PRO A 177 6.35 0.74 5.03
CA PRO A 177 6.10 -0.39 5.93
C PRO A 177 7.23 -1.43 5.98
N ALA A 178 7.86 -1.73 4.83
CA ALA A 178 9.05 -2.56 4.79
C ALA A 178 10.23 -2.01 5.62
N ASP A 179 10.36 -0.70 5.74
CA ASP A 179 11.43 -0.03 6.50
C ASP A 179 11.11 -0.13 7.99
N TRP A 180 9.87 0.20 8.36
CA TRP A 180 9.36 0.08 9.72
C TRP A 180 9.58 -1.33 10.28
N ARG A 181 9.28 -2.36 9.49
CA ARG A 181 9.55 -3.76 9.85
C ARG A 181 11.02 -4.04 10.13
N ARG A 182 11.96 -3.47 9.37
CA ARG A 182 13.40 -3.74 9.55
C ARG A 182 13.93 -3.10 10.84
N GLU A 183 13.42 -1.92 11.17
CA GLU A 183 13.81 -1.19 12.37
C GLU A 183 13.20 -1.81 13.62
N HIS A 184 11.92 -2.19 13.56
CA HIS A 184 11.19 -2.71 14.73
C HIS A 184 11.42 -4.22 14.96
N LYS A 185 11.88 -5.00 13.96
CA LYS A 185 12.36 -6.38 14.17
C LYS A 185 13.58 -6.47 15.08
N ARG A 186 14.40 -5.41 15.13
CA ARG A 186 15.61 -5.37 15.98
C ARG A 186 15.27 -5.17 17.46
N ASN A 187 14.15 -4.52 17.75
CA ASN A 187 13.64 -4.32 19.11
C ASN A 187 12.78 -5.50 19.59
N GLY A 188 12.31 -6.35 18.67
CA GLY A 188 11.47 -7.53 18.95
C GLY A 188 12.23 -8.86 19.12
N ASN A 189 13.58 -8.84 19.11
CA ASN A 189 14.40 -10.02 19.36
C ASN A 189 14.92 -10.05 20.80
N THR A 190 13.99 -10.00 21.76
CA THR A 190 14.19 -10.68 23.05
C THR A 190 13.04 -11.67 23.18
N ALA A 191 13.41 -12.94 23.32
CA ALA A 191 12.63 -14.15 23.13
C ALA A 191 11.33 -14.26 23.97
N ALA A 192 10.46 -15.17 23.54
CA ALA A 192 9.52 -15.87 24.41
C ALA A 192 9.77 -17.39 24.32
N PRO A 193 9.51 -18.22 25.36
CA PRO A 193 9.12 -17.88 26.74
C PRO A 193 9.80 -18.70 27.89
N VAL A 194 9.69 -18.17 29.13
CA VAL A 194 9.79 -18.74 30.52
C VAL A 194 11.10 -19.47 30.94
N TYR A 195 11.67 -19.42 32.17
CA TYR A 195 11.14 -19.34 33.54
C TYR A 195 12.18 -18.81 34.58
N ALA A 196 11.68 -18.60 35.80
CA ALA A 196 12.18 -17.89 36.98
C ALA A 196 13.56 -18.20 37.59
N GLY A 197 14.08 -17.20 38.32
CA GLY A 197 15.03 -17.32 39.43
C GLY A 197 14.73 -16.26 40.49
N GLN A 198 14.09 -16.69 41.58
CA GLN A 198 13.74 -15.91 42.76
C GLN A 198 14.93 -15.28 43.49
N LEU A 199 14.69 -14.12 44.07
CA LEU A 199 15.07 -13.85 45.46
C LEU A 199 13.90 -13.20 46.20
N ALA A 200 13.46 -13.92 47.22
CA ALA A 200 12.40 -13.65 48.20
C ALA A 200 12.89 -12.60 49.23
N LEU A 201 12.09 -11.63 49.73
CA LEU A 201 11.13 -11.64 50.89
C LEU A 201 11.55 -10.50 51.89
N PRO A 202 10.78 -10.00 52.90
CA PRO A 202 9.35 -10.21 53.28
C PRO A 202 8.64 -8.87 53.73
N PRO A 203 7.60 -8.81 54.62
CA PRO A 203 6.47 -7.88 54.45
C PRO A 203 6.34 -6.79 55.54
N GLY A 204 5.52 -5.76 55.29
CA GLY A 204 5.18 -4.73 56.27
C GLY A 204 3.68 -4.40 56.22
N ARG A 205 3.01 -4.56 57.35
CA ARG A 205 1.55 -4.58 57.55
C ARG A 205 1.02 -3.19 57.95
N ALA A 206 -0.17 -2.85 57.43
CA ALA A 206 -1.27 -2.06 58.02
C ALA A 206 -1.01 -0.68 58.67
N GLN A 207 -1.84 0.31 58.34
CA GLN A 207 -2.98 0.73 59.20
C GLN A 207 -3.90 1.77 58.51
N GLN A 208 -5.14 1.78 59.01
CA GLN A 208 -6.38 2.39 58.50
C GLN A 208 -6.62 3.83 58.98
N GLN A 209 -7.66 4.48 58.40
CA GLN A 209 -8.83 5.15 59.04
C GLN A 209 -9.25 6.49 58.35
N PRO A 210 -10.47 7.06 58.56
CA PRO A 210 -11.70 6.68 57.85
C PRO A 210 -12.62 7.87 57.38
N LEU A 211 -13.71 7.50 56.69
CA LEU A 211 -15.05 8.12 56.51
C LEU A 211 -15.27 9.64 56.62
N ALA A 212 -15.98 10.19 55.61
CA ALA A 212 -17.23 10.92 55.83
C ALA A 212 -18.16 10.87 54.59
N LEU A 213 -19.42 10.52 54.83
CA LEU A 213 -20.55 10.47 53.89
C LEU A 213 -21.05 11.88 53.53
N LEU A 214 -21.59 12.07 52.33
CA LEU A 214 -22.79 12.91 52.12
C LEU A 214 -23.66 12.39 50.94
N PRO A 215 -24.99 12.59 50.97
CA PRO A 215 -25.97 11.79 50.23
C PRO A 215 -26.50 12.41 48.93
N ALA A 216 -27.08 11.54 48.09
CA ALA A 216 -27.87 11.88 46.91
C ALA A 216 -29.31 12.33 47.25
N PRO A 217 -29.99 13.03 46.34
CA PRO A 217 -31.45 12.97 46.28
C PRO A 217 -31.99 12.45 44.92
N SER A 218 -33.06 11.66 45.02
CA SER A 218 -33.80 11.00 43.94
C SER A 218 -35.15 11.66 43.65
N ALA A 219 -35.65 11.44 42.42
CA ALA A 219 -37.06 11.32 41.97
C ALA A 219 -37.93 12.60 41.84
N THR A 220 -38.25 13.10 40.61
CA THR A 220 -39.41 12.81 39.69
C THR A 220 -40.81 13.26 40.19
N PRO A 221 -41.88 13.33 39.36
CA PRO A 221 -42.09 13.93 38.02
C PRO A 221 -43.39 14.80 37.97
N SER A 222 -43.68 15.54 36.89
CA SER A 222 -45.09 15.88 36.55
C SER A 222 -45.31 16.31 35.09
N ARG A 223 -46.49 15.91 34.57
CA ARG A 223 -47.00 16.03 33.19
C ARG A 223 -47.60 17.41 32.92
N GLY A 224 -47.64 17.81 31.64
CA GLY A 224 -48.56 18.84 31.17
C GLY A 224 -48.32 19.30 29.73
N ALA A 225 -49.00 18.68 28.77
CA ALA A 225 -49.44 19.28 27.50
C ALA A 225 -50.99 19.30 27.53
N PRO A 226 -51.77 19.96 26.64
CA PRO A 226 -51.42 20.65 25.39
C PRO A 226 -52.12 22.04 25.23
N GLN A 227 -51.87 22.78 24.14
CA GLN A 227 -52.91 23.18 23.16
C GLN A 227 -52.38 24.04 22.00
N ALA A 228 -53.08 23.92 20.87
CA ALA A 228 -52.80 24.48 19.55
C ALA A 228 -53.50 25.83 19.29
N ALA A 229 -52.97 26.62 18.33
CA ALA A 229 -53.70 27.25 17.20
C ALA A 229 -52.99 28.51 16.65
N SER A 230 -52.81 28.53 15.33
CA SER A 230 -52.47 29.63 14.39
C SER A 230 -53.52 30.78 14.37
N PRO A 231 -53.45 31.83 13.49
CA PRO A 231 -52.41 32.31 12.54
C PRO A 231 -52.17 33.85 12.59
N ALA A 232 -51.29 34.34 11.68
CA ALA A 232 -51.39 35.61 10.92
C ALA A 232 -50.31 36.68 11.15
N ALA A 233 -50.09 37.43 10.05
CA ALA A 233 -49.29 38.64 9.85
C ALA A 233 -47.81 38.46 9.48
N GLN A 234 -47.58 38.39 8.16
CA GLN A 234 -46.31 38.75 7.51
C GLN A 234 -46.08 40.27 7.66
N PRO A 235 -44.91 40.74 8.08
CA PRO A 235 -44.52 42.12 7.84
C PRO A 235 -43.85 42.23 6.46
N THR A 236 -44.45 43.08 5.62
CA THR A 236 -43.89 43.57 4.36
C THR A 236 -42.54 44.24 4.60
N VAL A 237 -41.48 43.68 4.02
CA VAL A 237 -40.15 44.30 4.02
C VAL A 237 -40.02 45.20 2.80
N THR A 238 -39.99 46.50 3.05
CA THR A 238 -39.62 47.55 2.11
C THR A 238 -38.16 47.38 1.67
N PRO A 239 -37.81 47.45 0.37
CA PRO A 239 -36.41 47.42 -0.04
C PRO A 239 -35.72 48.76 0.28
N ALA A 240 -34.65 48.70 1.07
CA ALA A 240 -33.75 49.82 1.33
C ALA A 240 -32.78 50.06 0.14
N PRO A 241 -32.35 51.31 -0.10
CA PRO A 241 -31.52 51.69 -1.26
C PRO A 241 -30.10 51.07 -1.23
N PRO A 242 -29.40 50.99 -2.39
CA PRO A 242 -28.07 50.39 -2.46
C PRO A 242 -27.03 51.32 -1.84
N LEU A 243 -26.57 50.97 -0.65
CA LEU A 243 -25.40 51.61 -0.04
C LEU A 243 -24.14 50.82 -0.39
N ALA A 244 -23.33 51.47 -1.23
CA ALA A 244 -21.87 51.44 -1.29
C ALA A 244 -21.14 50.10 -1.08
N ALA A 245 -20.44 49.70 -2.14
CA ALA A 245 -19.41 48.68 -2.12
C ALA A 245 -18.44 48.88 -0.95
N SER A 246 -18.34 47.87 -0.08
CA SER A 246 -17.21 47.72 0.83
C SER A 246 -15.96 47.34 0.03
N PRO A 247 -14.80 47.97 0.27
CA PRO A 247 -13.55 47.50 -0.32
C PRO A 247 -13.22 46.13 0.25
N ALA A 248 -12.74 45.25 -0.64
CA ALA A 248 -12.24 43.92 -0.30
C ALA A 248 -11.26 43.96 0.88
N PRO A 249 -11.26 42.95 1.78
CA PRO A 249 -10.21 42.86 2.78
C PRO A 249 -8.88 42.72 2.04
N LEU A 250 -7.98 43.66 2.32
CA LEU A 250 -6.59 43.62 1.91
C LEU A 250 -6.03 42.23 2.25
N ALA A 251 -5.48 41.57 1.23
CA ALA A 251 -4.75 40.34 1.41
C ALA A 251 -3.73 40.50 2.55
N PRO A 252 -3.56 39.50 3.43
CA PRO A 252 -2.47 39.53 4.39
C PRO A 252 -1.15 39.68 3.61
N PRO A 253 -0.15 40.40 4.15
CA PRO A 253 1.15 40.47 3.50
C PRO A 253 1.66 39.04 3.29
N LEU A 254 2.30 38.78 2.15
CA LEU A 254 3.11 37.57 1.96
C LEU A 254 4.10 37.51 3.12
N ALA A 255 3.71 36.84 4.20
CA ALA A 255 4.63 36.34 5.18
C ALA A 255 5.48 35.35 4.41
N ALA A 256 6.74 35.73 4.21
CA ALA A 256 7.76 34.93 3.58
C ALA A 256 7.66 33.50 4.12
N LEU A 257 7.19 32.59 3.27
CA LEU A 257 7.48 31.18 3.42
C LEU A 257 9.00 31.13 3.53
N THR A 258 9.49 30.79 4.72
CA THR A 258 10.91 30.53 4.91
C THR A 258 11.24 29.43 3.91
N PRO A 259 12.08 29.69 2.88
CA PRO A 259 12.40 28.65 1.91
C PRO A 259 12.95 27.44 2.66
N PRO A 260 12.66 26.19 2.24
CA PRO A 260 13.33 25.03 2.80
C PRO A 260 14.83 25.32 2.74
N SER A 261 15.51 25.19 3.88
CA SER A 261 16.93 25.53 4.02
C SER A 261 17.71 25.04 2.80
N ALA A 262 18.53 25.90 2.21
CA ALA A 262 19.32 25.67 0.98
C ALA A 262 20.30 24.47 1.04
N ARG A 263 20.21 23.64 2.08
CA ARG A 263 21.00 22.43 2.33
C ARG A 263 20.38 21.17 1.69
N ASP A 264 19.08 21.19 1.39
CA ASP A 264 18.34 20.02 0.89
C ASP A 264 18.10 20.01 -0.63
N GLN A 265 18.59 21.02 -1.36
CA GLN A 265 18.41 21.11 -2.81
C GLN A 265 19.68 20.71 -3.58
N PRO A 266 19.55 20.04 -4.73
CA PRO A 266 20.70 19.73 -5.57
C PRO A 266 21.33 21.04 -6.08
N PRO A 267 22.67 21.09 -6.21
CA PRO A 267 23.35 22.29 -6.68
C PRO A 267 23.04 22.64 -8.14
N SER A 268 22.62 21.65 -8.93
CA SER A 268 22.07 21.84 -10.29
C SER A 268 21.16 20.65 -10.64
N PRO A 269 20.29 20.77 -11.67
CA PRO A 269 19.49 19.66 -12.17
C PRO A 269 20.33 18.47 -12.64
N ASP A 270 21.53 18.74 -13.15
CA ASP A 270 22.48 17.72 -13.62
C ASP A 270 23.19 17.00 -12.47
N CYS A 271 23.13 17.56 -11.25
CA CYS A 271 23.76 17.04 -10.03
C CYS A 271 22.73 16.58 -9.02
N ALA A 272 21.73 15.85 -9.51
CA ALA A 272 20.59 15.42 -8.73
C ALA A 272 20.77 14.06 -8.04
N ILE A 273 21.91 13.37 -8.12
CA ILE A 273 22.04 12.06 -7.44
C ILE A 273 22.38 12.28 -5.96
N LYS A 274 21.57 11.74 -5.05
CA LYS A 274 21.73 11.91 -3.59
C LYS A 274 22.62 10.84 -2.98
N GLY A 275 23.71 11.21 -2.31
CA GLY A 275 24.54 10.29 -1.55
C GLY A 275 24.47 10.54 -0.04
N ASN A 276 23.78 9.67 0.71
CA ASN A 276 23.76 9.65 2.18
C ASN A 276 24.61 8.54 2.87
N ILE A 277 25.11 8.82 4.07
CA ILE A 277 25.88 7.88 4.88
C ILE A 277 24.95 7.32 5.94
N SER A 278 24.63 6.03 5.85
CA SER A 278 23.81 5.39 6.88
C SER A 278 24.46 5.45 8.26
N ALA A 279 23.67 5.27 9.32
CA ALA A 279 24.18 5.17 10.70
C ALA A 279 25.27 4.08 10.92
N LYS A 280 25.45 3.17 9.96
CA LYS A 280 26.50 2.13 9.96
C LYS A 280 27.75 2.53 9.16
N GLY A 281 27.85 3.77 8.70
CA GLY A 281 28.94 4.27 7.86
C GLY A 281 28.87 3.84 6.39
N LEU A 282 27.78 3.20 5.95
CA LEU A 282 27.64 2.77 4.55
C LEU A 282 27.28 3.96 3.66
N LYS A 283 28.08 4.16 2.62
CA LYS A 283 27.90 5.17 1.56
C LYS A 283 26.92 4.67 0.49
N ILE A 284 25.73 5.25 0.44
CA ILE A 284 24.64 4.81 -0.45
C ILE A 284 24.19 5.95 -1.36
N TYR A 285 24.19 5.75 -2.69
CA TYR A 285 23.64 6.74 -3.62
C TYR A 285 22.24 6.37 -4.11
N HIS A 286 21.43 7.41 -4.33
CA HIS A 286 20.04 7.34 -4.74
C HIS A 286 19.85 8.12 -6.04
N MET A 287 19.42 7.43 -7.08
CA MET A 287 19.10 8.02 -8.38
C MET A 287 17.75 8.78 -8.30
N PRO A 288 17.59 9.89 -9.05
CA PRO A 288 16.30 10.55 -9.22
C PRO A 288 15.21 9.57 -9.64
N GLY A 289 14.06 9.60 -8.98
CA GLY A 289 12.95 8.67 -9.21
C GLY A 289 13.08 7.30 -8.53
N GLY A 290 14.22 7.00 -7.90
CA GLY A 290 14.41 5.80 -7.09
C GLY A 290 13.55 5.79 -5.83
N ARG A 291 13.24 4.59 -5.32
CA ARG A 291 12.33 4.35 -4.17
C ARG A 291 12.61 5.24 -2.95
N PHE A 292 13.88 5.50 -2.66
CA PHE A 292 14.31 6.25 -1.47
C PHE A 292 14.78 7.67 -1.80
N TYR A 293 14.65 8.11 -3.06
CA TYR A 293 15.21 9.38 -3.51
C TYR A 293 14.57 10.60 -2.83
N ASN A 294 13.23 10.63 -2.74
CA ASN A 294 12.50 11.78 -2.17
C ASN A 294 12.61 11.87 -0.64
N SER A 295 12.79 10.72 0.04
CA SER A 295 12.97 10.65 1.49
C SER A 295 14.41 10.91 1.94
N THR A 296 15.39 10.64 1.08
CA THR A 296 16.81 10.90 1.41
C THR A 296 17.05 12.40 1.55
N ARG A 297 17.58 12.81 2.71
CA ARG A 297 18.09 14.15 3.01
C ARG A 297 19.62 14.09 2.99
N ILE A 298 20.26 15.20 2.59
CA ILE A 298 21.72 15.26 2.48
C ILE A 298 22.26 16.19 3.56
N ASP A 299 23.03 15.64 4.46
CA ASP A 299 23.80 16.38 5.45
C ASP A 299 25.27 16.50 5.04
N ALA A 300 25.62 17.63 4.42
CA ALA A 300 27.00 17.94 4.03
C ALA A 300 27.97 17.95 5.23
N GLY A 301 27.50 18.22 6.45
CA GLY A 301 28.33 18.21 7.66
C GLY A 301 28.81 16.80 8.04
N SER A 302 28.03 15.78 7.70
CA SER A 302 28.35 14.36 7.94
C SER A 302 29.14 13.72 6.79
N GLY A 303 29.51 14.49 5.76
CA GLY A 303 30.21 13.99 4.57
C GLY A 303 29.29 13.38 3.50
N GLU A 304 27.97 13.57 3.64
CA GLU A 304 26.98 13.26 2.60
C GLU A 304 27.05 14.32 1.49
N ARG A 305 26.70 13.95 0.25
CA ARG A 305 26.80 14.88 -0.88
C ARG A 305 25.96 14.49 -2.08
N TRP A 306 25.84 15.43 -3.00
CA TRP A 306 25.25 15.23 -4.31
C TRP A 306 26.29 14.79 -5.33
N PHE A 307 25.86 14.03 -6.34
CA PHE A 307 26.67 13.57 -7.47
C PHE A 307 26.01 13.97 -8.79
N CYS A 308 26.82 14.18 -9.82
CA CYS A 308 26.36 14.52 -11.16
C CYS A 308 26.33 13.32 -12.10
N SER A 309 26.96 12.20 -11.71
CA SER A 309 26.79 10.93 -12.40
C SER A 309 26.93 9.73 -11.46
N GLU A 310 26.34 8.61 -11.86
CA GLU A 310 26.49 7.34 -11.15
C GLU A 310 27.96 6.90 -11.12
N LYS A 311 28.68 7.09 -12.23
CA LYS A 311 30.11 6.77 -12.33
C LYS A 311 30.94 7.53 -11.29
N GLU A 312 30.61 8.80 -11.05
CA GLU A 312 31.25 9.62 -10.03
C GLU A 312 30.95 9.10 -8.62
N ALA A 313 29.71 8.73 -8.33
CA ALA A 313 29.32 8.17 -7.04
C ALA A 313 30.09 6.87 -6.76
N VAL A 314 30.12 5.95 -7.73
CA VAL A 314 30.85 4.67 -7.60
C VAL A 314 32.35 4.90 -7.42
N ALA A 315 32.96 5.81 -8.19
CA ALA A 315 34.38 6.16 -8.04
C ALA A 315 34.70 6.75 -6.66
N ALA A 316 33.73 7.43 -6.04
CA ALA A 316 33.82 7.95 -4.68
C ALA A 316 33.59 6.89 -3.57
N GLY A 317 33.39 5.63 -3.95
CA GLY A 317 33.14 4.52 -3.02
C GLY A 317 31.70 4.42 -2.54
N TRP A 318 30.75 5.01 -3.27
CA TRP A 318 29.34 4.93 -2.97
C TRP A 318 28.70 3.80 -3.76
N ARG A 319 27.90 2.97 -3.09
CA ARG A 319 27.16 1.89 -3.76
C ARG A 319 25.71 2.30 -4.03
N PRO A 320 25.06 1.75 -5.06
CA PRO A 320 23.65 2.03 -5.29
C PRO A 320 22.82 1.62 -4.08
N ALA A 321 21.78 2.41 -3.81
CA ALA A 321 20.70 1.95 -2.95
C ALA A 321 20.13 0.64 -3.52
N GLN A 322 20.18 -0.42 -2.72
CA GLN A 322 19.55 -1.69 -3.09
C GLN A 322 18.04 -1.47 -3.06
N GLY A 323 17.43 -1.41 -4.24
CA GLY A 323 16.02 -1.14 -4.48
C GLY A 323 15.51 -1.99 -5.62
#